data_AF-A0A160MXV0-F1
#
_entry.id   AF-A0A160MXV0-F1
#
_cell.length_a   1.000
_cell.length_b   1.000
_cell.length_c   1.000
_cell.angle_alpha   90.00
_cell.angle_beta   90.00
_cell.angle_gamma   90.00
#
_symmetry.space_group_name_H-M   'P 1'
#
loop_
_entity.id
_entity.type
_entity.pdbx_description
1 polymer ?
#
loop_
_entity_poly.entity_id
_entity_poly.type
_entity_poly.pdbx_seq_one_letter_code
_entity_poly.pdbx_strand_id
1 'polypeptide(L)'
;MVETARQLKALGNPVRLLVLCRLHHGGEASAGVLAKELGVGMSALSQHLARMREEGLVLQRRQARQLLYRLDESASAHLPAVLSGICGLARPLSTEGEVPMNKTVTALGAVLGLAFASSGALAADNFWVTPTIHSAGKMHELPQASYKPDVKANYKIVFGLTKAAAKPDEVNPGIERVARTVNLYTWAGVPLKHLHIVAVASGGATAIALDNAHYRQEFGTDNPNLPVIAELRKAGVDIAVCGQAVAEHKYPYDAVDKSVTLALSALTTITELQQKGYALMPL
;
A
#
# COMPACT_ATOMS: atom_id res chain seq x y z
N MET A 1 -25.73 3.11 -11.21
CA MET A 1 -24.31 3.47 -11.47
C MET A 1 -23.44 3.39 -10.23
N VAL A 2 -23.82 4.00 -9.09
CA VAL A 2 -23.01 3.96 -7.85
C VAL A 2 -22.82 2.53 -7.31
N GLU A 3 -23.88 1.71 -7.30
CA GLU A 3 -23.79 0.31 -6.86
C GLU A 3 -22.84 -0.51 -7.73
N THR A 4 -23.00 -0.42 -9.06
CA THR A 4 -22.13 -1.06 -10.05
C THR A 4 -20.66 -0.64 -9.89
N ALA A 5 -20.40 0.65 -9.62
CA ALA A 5 -19.04 1.13 -9.38
C ALA A 5 -18.43 0.56 -8.08
N ARG A 6 -19.25 0.37 -7.03
CA ARG A 6 -18.81 -0.28 -5.78
C ARG A 6 -18.46 -1.75 -6.01
N GLN A 7 -19.27 -2.47 -6.78
CA GLN A 7 -19.02 -3.86 -7.16
C GLN A 7 -17.75 -4.00 -8.03
N LEU A 8 -17.55 -3.12 -9.01
CA LEU A 8 -16.33 -3.11 -9.83
C LEU A 8 -15.07 -2.81 -9.00
N LYS A 9 -15.16 -1.90 -8.01
CA LYS A 9 -14.09 -1.65 -7.05
C LYS A 9 -13.76 -2.87 -6.20
N ALA A 10 -14.74 -3.73 -5.94
CA ALA A 10 -14.54 -4.98 -5.24
C ALA A 10 -13.71 -5.99 -6.06
N LEU A 11 -14.09 -6.15 -7.33
CA LEU A 11 -13.44 -7.01 -8.32
C LEU A 11 -12.00 -6.56 -8.62
N GLY A 12 -11.69 -5.28 -8.48
CA GLY A 12 -10.33 -4.74 -8.65
C GLY A 12 -9.30 -5.17 -7.59
N ASN A 13 -9.69 -5.95 -6.58
CA ASN A 13 -8.75 -6.52 -5.61
C ASN A 13 -8.51 -8.02 -5.91
N PRO A 14 -7.24 -8.47 -6.01
CA PRO A 14 -6.91 -9.82 -6.46
C PRO A 14 -7.45 -10.92 -5.54
N VAL A 15 -7.41 -10.72 -4.21
CA VAL A 15 -7.91 -11.71 -3.25
C VAL A 15 -9.42 -11.83 -3.31
N ARG A 16 -10.15 -10.70 -3.39
CA ARG A 16 -11.61 -10.72 -3.55
C ARG A 16 -12.03 -11.38 -4.85
N LEU A 17 -11.33 -11.09 -5.95
CA LEU A 17 -11.60 -11.73 -7.23
C LEU A 17 -11.39 -13.24 -7.17
N LEU A 18 -10.30 -13.71 -6.56
CA LEU A 18 -10.04 -15.14 -6.35
C LEU A 18 -11.14 -15.81 -5.53
N VAL A 19 -11.61 -15.18 -4.44
CA VAL A 19 -12.74 -15.69 -3.65
C VAL A 19 -14.01 -15.76 -4.48
N LEU A 20 -14.35 -14.72 -5.23
CA LEU A 20 -15.55 -14.68 -6.07
C LEU A 20 -15.50 -15.74 -7.17
N CYS A 21 -14.35 -15.92 -7.84
CA CYS A 21 -14.15 -16.99 -8.82
C CYS A 21 -14.26 -18.37 -8.18
N ARG A 22 -13.69 -18.58 -6.99
CA ARG A 22 -13.77 -19.86 -6.29
C ARG A 22 -15.22 -20.20 -5.90
N LEU A 23 -15.98 -19.22 -5.43
CA LEU A 23 -17.40 -19.39 -5.10
C LEU A 23 -18.27 -19.56 -6.35
N HIS A 24 -17.93 -18.91 -7.45
CA HIS A 24 -18.60 -19.08 -8.74
C HIS A 24 -18.46 -20.51 -9.29
N HIS A 25 -17.25 -21.07 -9.24
CA HIS A 25 -16.99 -22.40 -9.80
C HIS A 25 -17.37 -23.56 -8.87
N GLY A 26 -17.12 -23.41 -7.57
CA GLY A 26 -17.27 -24.52 -6.62
C GLY A 26 -18.33 -24.29 -5.54
N GLY A 27 -19.20 -23.30 -5.74
CA GLY A 27 -20.33 -23.04 -4.85
C GLY A 27 -19.94 -22.56 -3.45
N GLU A 28 -20.86 -22.76 -2.51
CA GLU A 28 -20.74 -22.27 -1.14
C GLU A 28 -19.56 -22.90 -0.38
N ALA A 29 -18.78 -22.09 0.34
CA ALA A 29 -17.60 -22.55 1.07
C ALA A 29 -17.41 -21.82 2.41
N SER A 30 -16.70 -22.45 3.35
CA SER A 30 -16.33 -21.80 4.61
C SER A 30 -15.09 -20.90 4.46
N ALA A 31 -14.94 -19.90 5.34
CA ALA A 31 -13.73 -19.07 5.36
C ALA A 31 -12.45 -19.90 5.51
N GLY A 32 -12.47 -20.99 6.29
CA GLY A 32 -11.30 -21.86 6.46
C GLY A 32 -10.92 -22.61 5.19
N VAL A 33 -11.92 -23.08 4.42
CA VAL A 33 -11.69 -23.73 3.12
C VAL A 33 -11.13 -22.73 2.11
N LEU A 34 -11.75 -21.55 2.01
CA LEU A 34 -11.30 -20.48 1.12
C LEU A 34 -9.87 -20.02 1.46
N ALA A 35 -9.54 -19.87 2.74
CA ALA A 35 -8.19 -19.49 3.17
C ALA A 35 -7.14 -20.51 2.73
N LYS A 36 -7.45 -21.80 2.92
CA LYS A 36 -6.56 -22.90 2.57
C LYS A 36 -6.36 -22.99 1.05
N GLU A 37 -7.44 -22.97 0.28
CA GLU A 37 -7.38 -23.13 -1.18
C GLU A 37 -6.72 -21.93 -1.88
N LEU A 38 -6.87 -20.73 -1.31
CA LEU A 38 -6.34 -19.50 -1.91
C LEU A 38 -4.97 -19.08 -1.35
N GLY A 39 -4.45 -19.79 -0.34
CA GLY A 39 -3.18 -19.44 0.31
C GLY A 39 -3.22 -18.09 1.05
N VAL A 40 -4.39 -17.68 1.55
CA VAL A 40 -4.59 -16.39 2.21
C VAL A 40 -4.78 -16.57 3.72
N GLY A 41 -4.12 -15.73 4.53
CA GLY A 41 -4.28 -15.76 5.98
C GLY A 41 -5.71 -15.45 6.43
N MET A 42 -6.18 -16.15 7.48
CA MET A 42 -7.56 -16.06 7.99
C MET A 42 -8.02 -14.63 8.34
N SER A 43 -7.16 -13.82 8.94
CA SER A 43 -7.49 -12.43 9.30
C SER A 43 -7.73 -11.56 8.06
N ALA A 44 -6.84 -11.66 7.07
CA ALA A 44 -6.97 -10.93 5.80
C ALA A 44 -8.22 -11.39 5.04
N LEU A 45 -8.46 -12.70 4.97
CA LEU A 45 -9.65 -13.24 4.32
C LEU A 45 -10.94 -12.77 5.01
N SER A 46 -10.98 -12.74 6.34
CA SER A 46 -12.14 -12.26 7.09
C SER A 46 -12.47 -10.81 6.79
N GLN A 47 -11.45 -9.94 6.65
CA GLN A 47 -11.66 -8.54 6.27
C GLN A 47 -12.20 -8.43 4.84
N HIS A 48 -11.68 -9.23 3.91
CA HIS A 48 -12.19 -9.27 2.54
C HIS A 48 -13.63 -9.75 2.46
N LEU A 49 -13.98 -10.81 3.20
CA LEU A 49 -15.34 -11.35 3.27
C LEU A 49 -16.33 -10.36 3.90
N ALA A 50 -15.93 -9.67 4.98
CA ALA A 50 -16.77 -8.63 5.60
C ALA A 50 -17.09 -7.52 4.59
N ARG A 51 -16.07 -7.04 3.86
CA ARG A 51 -16.24 -6.00 2.85
C ARG A 51 -17.08 -6.46 1.66
N MET A 52 -16.90 -7.70 1.18
CA MET A 52 -17.73 -8.26 0.10
C MET A 52 -19.19 -8.44 0.53
N ARG A 53 -19.47 -8.67 1.82
CA ARG A 53 -20.84 -8.70 2.34
C ARG A 53 -21.47 -7.29 2.34
N GLU A 54 -20.72 -6.28 2.78
CA GLU A 54 -21.17 -4.87 2.75
C GLU A 54 -21.43 -4.38 1.32
N GLU A 55 -20.61 -4.85 0.37
CA GLU A 55 -20.73 -4.55 -1.06
C GLU A 55 -21.79 -5.41 -1.77
N GLY A 56 -22.51 -6.27 -1.02
CA GLY A 56 -23.60 -7.10 -1.54
C GLY A 56 -23.15 -8.19 -2.53
N LEU A 57 -21.90 -8.66 -2.45
CA LEU A 57 -21.36 -9.65 -3.41
C LEU A 57 -21.46 -11.08 -2.92
N VAL A 58 -21.46 -11.25 -1.60
CA VAL A 58 -21.56 -12.56 -0.96
C VAL A 58 -22.58 -12.54 0.16
N LEU A 59 -23.32 -13.64 0.27
CA LEU A 59 -24.20 -13.93 1.39
C LEU A 59 -23.45 -14.81 2.39
N GLN A 60 -23.81 -14.68 3.66
CA GLN A 60 -23.29 -15.52 4.73
C GLN A 60 -24.44 -16.25 5.41
N ARG A 61 -24.31 -17.57 5.59
CA ARG A 61 -25.17 -18.35 6.49
C ARG A 61 -24.34 -19.10 7.51
N ARG A 62 -24.93 -19.36 8.68
CA ARG A 62 -24.32 -20.18 9.71
C ARG A 62 -24.81 -21.62 9.56
N GLN A 63 -23.89 -22.57 9.46
CA GLN A 63 -24.18 -24.00 9.53
C GLN A 63 -23.38 -24.59 10.69
N ALA A 64 -24.09 -24.94 11.77
CA ALA A 64 -23.52 -25.37 13.04
C ALA A 64 -22.45 -24.38 13.57
N ARG A 65 -21.18 -24.83 13.64
CA ARG A 65 -20.04 -24.03 14.13
C ARG A 65 -19.30 -23.26 13.02
N GLN A 66 -19.73 -23.37 11.77
CA GLN A 66 -19.05 -22.76 10.63
C GLN A 66 -19.91 -21.68 9.96
N LEU A 67 -19.23 -20.66 9.45
CA LEU A 67 -19.82 -19.64 8.58
C LEU A 67 -19.52 -20.01 7.14
N LEU A 68 -20.58 -20.14 6.36
CA LEU A 68 -20.55 -20.47 4.95
C LEU A 68 -20.89 -19.25 4.11
N TYR A 69 -20.18 -19.10 3.01
CA TYR A 69 -20.28 -17.96 2.10
C TYR A 69 -20.64 -18.45 0.70
N ARG A 70 -21.58 -17.76 0.06
CA ARG A 70 -21.98 -17.99 -1.33
C ARG A 70 -22.11 -16.66 -2.07
N LEU A 71 -22.10 -16.68 -3.39
CA LEU A 71 -22.38 -15.47 -4.18
C LEU A 71 -23.78 -14.96 -3.90
N ASP A 72 -23.92 -13.63 -3.85
CA ASP A 72 -25.23 -12.99 -3.85
C ASP A 72 -25.68 -12.76 -5.29
N GLU A 73 -26.51 -13.67 -5.79
CA GLU A 73 -27.07 -13.57 -7.15
C GLU A 73 -28.19 -12.53 -7.25
N SER A 74 -28.70 -12.03 -6.13
CA SER A 74 -29.77 -11.01 -6.10
C SER A 74 -29.24 -9.59 -6.30
N ALA A 75 -27.96 -9.36 -6.00
CA ALA A 75 -27.35 -8.03 -6.03
C ALA A 75 -26.97 -7.55 -7.44
N SER A 76 -26.86 -8.45 -8.42
CA SER A 76 -26.65 -8.09 -9.83
C SER A 76 -26.85 -9.31 -10.74
N ALA A 77 -27.86 -9.26 -11.61
CA ALA A 77 -28.09 -10.28 -12.65
C ALA A 77 -26.88 -10.46 -13.60
N HIS A 78 -25.98 -9.47 -13.65
CA HIS A 78 -24.81 -9.49 -14.54
C HIS A 78 -23.53 -10.02 -13.88
N LEU A 79 -23.48 -10.14 -12.55
CA LEU A 79 -22.27 -10.58 -11.84
C LEU A 79 -21.82 -11.99 -12.26
N PRO A 80 -22.70 -13.00 -12.42
CA PRO A 80 -22.30 -14.31 -12.93
C PRO A 80 -21.72 -14.25 -14.35
N ALA A 81 -22.29 -13.42 -15.23
CA ALA A 81 -21.79 -13.25 -16.61
C ALA A 81 -20.39 -12.60 -16.63
N VAL A 82 -20.17 -11.60 -15.78
CA VAL A 82 -18.86 -10.94 -15.61
C VAL A 82 -17.82 -11.90 -15.03
N LEU A 83 -18.17 -12.66 -14.00
CA LEU A 83 -17.27 -13.66 -13.41
C LEU A 83 -16.96 -14.79 -14.40
N SER A 84 -17.91 -15.24 -15.22
CA SER A 84 -17.64 -16.24 -16.26
C SER A 84 -16.57 -15.76 -17.26
N GLY A 85 -16.61 -14.48 -17.66
CA GLY A 85 -15.60 -13.89 -18.54
C GLY A 85 -14.23 -13.68 -17.89
N ILE A 86 -14.19 -13.32 -16.60
CA ILE A 86 -12.94 -13.01 -15.90
C ILE A 86 -12.26 -14.26 -15.32
N CYS A 87 -13.04 -15.14 -14.69
CA CYS A 87 -12.53 -16.33 -14.02
C CYS A 87 -12.08 -17.41 -15.00
N GLY A 88 -12.57 -17.40 -16.24
CA GLY A 88 -12.04 -18.23 -17.33
C GLY A 88 -10.60 -17.90 -17.76
N LEU A 89 -10.09 -16.72 -17.38
CA LEU A 89 -8.71 -16.29 -17.63
C LEU A 89 -7.78 -16.50 -16.42
N ALA A 90 -8.33 -16.83 -15.25
CA ALA A 90 -7.61 -16.94 -14.00
C ALA A 90 -7.23 -18.40 -13.70
N ARG A 91 -6.06 -18.84 -14.19
CA ARG A 91 -5.42 -20.06 -13.68
C ARG A 91 -4.93 -19.80 -12.25
N PRO A 92 -5.11 -20.72 -11.28
CA PRO A 92 -4.55 -20.54 -9.95
C PRO A 92 -3.04 -20.32 -10.07
N LEU A 93 -2.51 -19.34 -9.33
CA LEU A 93 -1.07 -19.13 -9.19
C LEU A 93 -0.47 -20.39 -8.55
N SER A 94 0.11 -21.25 -9.39
CA SER A 94 0.92 -22.37 -8.94
C SER A 94 2.09 -21.82 -8.14
N THR A 95 2.21 -22.21 -6.88
CA THR A 95 3.45 -22.06 -6.13
C THR A 95 4.43 -23.12 -6.64
N GLU A 96 5.50 -22.68 -7.31
CA GLU A 96 6.65 -23.56 -7.56
C GLU A 96 7.35 -23.91 -6.24
N GLY A 97 7.67 -25.19 -6.05
CA GLY A 97 8.78 -25.64 -5.21
C GLY A 97 8.46 -26.29 -3.87
N GLU A 98 7.78 -27.45 -3.88
CA GLU A 98 7.90 -28.41 -2.77
C GLU A 98 9.19 -29.23 -2.97
N VAL A 99 10.15 -29.10 -2.06
CA VAL A 99 11.35 -29.94 -1.99
C VAL A 99 10.97 -31.28 -1.33
N PRO A 100 11.33 -32.45 -1.89
CA PRO A 100 10.94 -33.73 -1.31
C PRO A 100 11.82 -34.06 -0.10
N MET A 101 11.18 -34.20 1.06
CA MET A 101 11.83 -34.73 2.27
C MET A 101 11.74 -36.26 2.24
N ASN A 102 12.82 -36.92 1.86
CA ASN A 102 12.98 -38.36 2.04
C ASN A 102 14.12 -38.59 3.03
N LYS A 103 13.83 -39.28 4.14
CA LYS A 103 14.75 -40.16 4.89
C LYS A 103 14.00 -40.86 6.02
N THR A 104 13.73 -42.13 5.77
CA THR A 104 13.58 -43.22 6.74
C THR A 104 14.61 -43.15 7.86
N VAL A 105 14.18 -43.14 9.13
CA VAL A 105 14.89 -43.78 10.25
C VAL A 105 13.86 -44.30 11.26
N THR A 106 13.89 -45.62 11.44
CA THR A 106 13.32 -46.40 12.54
C THR A 106 14.08 -46.15 13.85
N ALA A 107 13.38 -45.96 14.98
CA ALA A 107 13.65 -46.61 16.27
C ALA A 107 12.90 -45.94 17.45
N LEU A 108 12.14 -46.78 18.16
CA LEU A 108 12.04 -46.95 19.62
C LEU A 108 11.86 -45.74 20.56
N GLY A 109 10.84 -45.87 21.41
CA GLY A 109 10.33 -44.79 22.26
C GLY A 109 11.14 -44.43 23.50
N ALA A 110 10.75 -43.30 24.10
CA ALA A 110 10.80 -43.03 25.53
C ALA A 110 9.96 -41.78 25.82
N VAL A 111 9.15 -41.88 26.88
CA VAL A 111 8.36 -40.82 27.50
C VAL A 111 9.30 -39.85 28.21
N LEU A 112 9.15 -38.53 28.00
CA LEU A 112 9.31 -37.54 29.07
C LEU A 112 8.75 -36.18 28.63
N GLY A 113 7.81 -35.65 29.41
CA GLY A 113 7.19 -34.34 29.20
C GLY A 113 8.16 -33.19 29.46
N LEU A 114 7.91 -32.05 28.81
CA LEU A 114 8.45 -30.75 29.20
C LEU A 114 7.48 -29.64 28.76
N ALA A 115 7.17 -28.83 29.77
CA ALA A 115 6.44 -27.56 29.83
C ALA A 115 6.10 -26.84 28.50
N PHE A 116 4.81 -26.56 28.35
CA PHE A 116 4.33 -25.40 27.59
C PHE A 116 4.80 -24.12 28.30
N ALA A 117 5.96 -23.59 27.90
CA ALA A 117 6.27 -22.19 28.13
C ALA A 117 5.58 -21.37 27.02
N SER A 118 4.43 -20.81 27.36
CA SER A 118 3.80 -19.74 26.59
C SER A 118 4.79 -18.58 26.46
N SER A 119 5.46 -18.52 25.31
CA SER A 119 6.19 -17.33 24.89
C SER A 119 5.15 -16.28 24.52
N GLY A 120 4.66 -15.57 25.54
CA GLY A 120 4.03 -14.28 25.34
C GLY A 120 5.05 -13.40 24.64
N ALA A 121 4.78 -13.07 23.38
CA ALA A 121 5.58 -12.16 22.60
C ALA A 121 5.67 -10.82 23.37
N LEU A 122 6.85 -10.54 23.91
CA LEU A 122 7.26 -9.16 24.15
C LEU A 122 7.33 -8.52 22.75
N ALA A 123 6.35 -7.70 22.40
CA ALA A 123 6.44 -6.85 21.23
C ALA A 123 7.69 -5.98 21.41
N ALA A 124 8.74 -6.25 20.62
CA ALA A 124 9.95 -5.47 20.66
C ALA A 124 9.66 -4.03 20.19
N ASP A 125 10.11 -3.05 20.97
CA ASP A 125 9.99 -1.61 20.69
C ASP A 125 10.58 -1.16 19.34
N ASN A 126 11.28 -2.05 18.63
CA ASN A 126 11.94 -1.81 17.34
C ASN A 126 11.14 -2.26 16.11
N PHE A 127 9.83 -2.54 16.23
CA PHE A 127 9.05 -3.03 15.08
C PHE A 127 8.98 -2.00 13.93
N TRP A 128 9.01 -0.70 14.22
CA TRP A 128 9.03 0.37 13.22
C TRP A 128 10.26 1.26 13.43
N VAL A 129 11.00 1.54 12.35
CA VAL A 129 12.21 2.38 12.38
C VAL A 129 12.18 3.48 11.33
N THR A 130 12.93 4.55 11.57
CA THR A 130 13.10 5.73 10.70
C THR A 130 14.58 6.14 10.62
N PRO A 131 15.42 5.39 9.88
CA PRO A 131 16.88 5.51 9.95
C PRO A 131 17.45 6.79 9.34
N THR A 132 16.78 7.42 8.38
CA THR A 132 17.32 8.59 7.64
C THR A 132 16.40 9.80 7.70
N ILE A 133 15.13 9.60 7.34
CA ILE A 133 14.07 10.58 7.56
C ILE A 133 13.42 10.20 8.87
N HIS A 134 13.85 10.84 9.96
CA HIS A 134 13.50 10.52 11.33
C HIS A 134 12.05 10.90 11.65
N SER A 135 11.56 11.98 11.07
CA SER A 135 10.23 12.55 11.37
C SER A 135 9.07 11.85 10.67
N ALA A 136 9.31 10.98 9.69
CA ALA A 136 8.25 10.30 8.91
C ALA A 136 8.74 9.02 8.22
N GLY A 137 7.82 8.30 7.57
CA GLY A 137 8.19 7.21 6.68
C GLY A 137 8.65 5.95 7.39
N LYS A 138 7.98 5.59 8.49
CA LYS A 138 8.26 4.37 9.26
C LYS A 138 8.37 3.16 8.34
N MET A 139 9.42 2.35 8.51
CA MET A 139 9.62 1.09 7.80
C MET A 139 9.83 -0.07 8.78
N HIS A 140 9.69 -1.29 8.29
CA HIS A 140 10.05 -2.51 9.00
C HIS A 140 11.28 -3.13 8.35
N GLU A 141 12.23 -3.54 9.16
CA GLU A 141 13.43 -4.23 8.68
C GLU A 141 13.08 -5.62 8.17
N LEU A 142 13.55 -5.96 6.96
CA LEU A 142 13.23 -7.24 6.34
C LEU A 142 14.48 -7.85 5.68
N PRO A 143 15.48 -8.30 6.46
CA PRO A 143 16.74 -8.82 5.94
C PRO A 143 16.57 -10.06 5.04
N GLN A 144 15.46 -10.78 5.17
CA GLN A 144 15.10 -11.96 4.37
C GLN A 144 14.30 -11.63 3.11
N ALA A 145 14.11 -10.35 2.75
CA ALA A 145 13.36 -9.97 1.55
C ALA A 145 14.00 -10.52 0.28
N SER A 146 13.19 -11.15 -0.59
CA SER A 146 13.66 -11.71 -1.87
C SER A 146 14.05 -10.65 -2.90
N TYR A 147 13.41 -9.48 -2.87
CA TYR A 147 13.70 -8.36 -3.76
C TYR A 147 14.27 -7.21 -2.94
N LYS A 148 15.54 -6.91 -3.16
CA LYS A 148 16.25 -5.81 -2.50
C LYS A 148 16.79 -4.84 -3.55
N PRO A 149 16.95 -3.56 -3.20
CA PRO A 149 17.72 -2.63 -4.00
C PRO A 149 19.13 -3.16 -4.29
N ASP A 150 19.62 -2.93 -5.49
CA ASP A 150 21.04 -3.03 -5.82
C ASP A 150 21.75 -1.80 -5.27
N VAL A 151 22.65 -2.01 -4.31
CA VAL A 151 23.42 -0.95 -3.64
C VAL A 151 24.34 -0.16 -4.58
N LYS A 152 24.63 -0.69 -5.76
CA LYS A 152 25.48 -0.03 -6.77
C LYS A 152 24.68 0.73 -7.83
N ALA A 153 23.36 0.52 -7.92
CA ALA A 153 22.53 1.15 -8.92
C ALA A 153 22.25 2.63 -8.59
N ASN A 154 21.94 3.41 -9.63
CA ASN A 154 21.42 4.77 -9.51
C ASN A 154 19.90 4.74 -9.71
N TYR A 155 19.15 5.27 -8.75
CA TYR A 155 17.70 5.26 -8.76
C TYR A 155 17.18 6.66 -9.07
N LYS A 156 16.51 6.80 -10.22
CA LYS A 156 15.80 8.01 -10.62
C LYS A 156 14.31 7.79 -10.46
N ILE A 157 13.68 8.48 -9.51
CA ILE A 157 12.29 8.25 -9.13
C ILE A 157 11.56 9.59 -9.12
N VAL A 158 10.43 9.67 -9.83
CA VAL A 158 9.52 10.81 -9.74
C VAL A 158 8.21 10.36 -9.11
N PHE A 159 7.83 10.97 -8.00
CA PHE A 159 6.56 10.74 -7.34
C PHE A 159 5.53 11.78 -7.78
N GLY A 160 4.34 11.33 -8.18
CA GLY A 160 3.19 12.22 -8.40
C GLY A 160 2.28 12.16 -7.19
N LEU A 161 2.25 13.23 -6.38
CA LEU A 161 1.42 13.29 -5.17
C LEU A 161 0.10 14.01 -5.51
N THR A 162 -1.03 13.31 -5.40
CA THR A 162 -2.32 13.86 -5.86
C THR A 162 -3.38 14.00 -4.76
N LYS A 163 -3.18 13.34 -3.63
CA LYS A 163 -4.18 13.22 -2.56
C LYS A 163 -3.85 14.11 -1.37
N ALA A 164 -4.89 14.70 -0.79
CA ALA A 164 -4.81 15.37 0.50
C ALA A 164 -4.55 14.38 1.65
N ALA A 165 -4.08 14.91 2.78
CA ALA A 165 -4.11 14.18 4.04
C ALA A 165 -5.56 13.96 4.49
N ALA A 166 -5.77 12.97 5.37
CA ALA A 166 -7.10 12.73 5.95
C ALA A 166 -7.49 13.85 6.92
N LYS A 167 -6.50 14.41 7.64
CA LYS A 167 -6.65 15.59 8.49
C LYS A 167 -5.53 16.59 8.24
N PRO A 168 -5.77 17.90 8.44
CA PRO A 168 -4.76 18.92 8.16
C PRO A 168 -3.56 18.93 9.12
N ASP A 169 -3.70 18.35 10.31
CA ASP A 169 -2.64 18.23 11.32
C ASP A 169 -1.79 16.96 11.15
N GLU A 170 -2.08 16.13 10.14
CA GLU A 170 -1.34 14.91 9.83
C GLU A 170 -0.42 15.11 8.62
N VAL A 171 0.74 14.47 8.64
CA VAL A 171 1.64 14.42 7.48
C VAL A 171 0.92 13.79 6.30
N ASN A 172 1.09 14.38 5.12
CA ASN A 172 0.47 13.89 3.90
C ASN A 172 0.92 12.45 3.59
N PRO A 173 0.01 11.54 3.22
CA PRO A 173 0.35 10.14 2.95
C PRO A 173 1.31 9.95 1.76
N GLY A 174 1.35 10.91 0.83
CA GLY A 174 2.35 10.98 -0.22
C GLY A 174 3.75 11.26 0.32
N ILE A 175 3.88 12.28 1.19
CA ILE A 175 5.14 12.63 1.86
C ILE A 175 5.64 11.47 2.74
N GLU A 176 4.76 10.83 3.50
CA GLU A 176 5.06 9.61 4.27
C GLU A 176 5.67 8.50 3.40
N ARG A 177 5.12 8.28 2.20
CA ARG A 177 5.63 7.26 1.28
C ARG A 177 6.98 7.64 0.68
N VAL A 178 7.19 8.91 0.33
CA VAL A 178 8.49 9.40 -0.14
C VAL A 178 9.55 9.22 0.94
N ALA A 179 9.26 9.63 2.18
CA ALA A 179 10.14 9.42 3.33
C ALA A 179 10.44 7.94 3.57
N ARG A 180 9.41 7.08 3.50
CA ARG A 180 9.58 5.63 3.62
C ARG A 180 10.48 5.06 2.53
N THR A 181 10.36 5.54 1.30
CA THR A 181 11.23 5.11 0.20
C THR A 181 12.69 5.44 0.49
N VAL A 182 13.00 6.66 0.96
CA VAL A 182 14.37 7.03 1.36
C VAL A 182 14.87 6.13 2.49
N ASN A 183 14.07 5.93 3.53
CA ASN A 183 14.40 5.05 4.65
C ASN A 183 14.69 3.62 4.20
N LEU A 184 13.87 3.04 3.32
CA LEU A 184 14.06 1.68 2.79
C LEU A 184 15.34 1.54 1.96
N TYR A 185 15.62 2.49 1.06
CA TYR A 185 16.82 2.45 0.23
C TYR A 185 18.09 2.60 1.05
N THR A 186 18.11 3.55 1.98
CA THR A 186 19.27 3.79 2.85
C THR A 186 19.51 2.64 3.82
N TRP A 187 18.45 2.08 4.40
CA TRP A 187 18.54 0.85 5.21
C TRP A 187 19.08 -0.34 4.40
N ALA A 188 18.68 -0.47 3.13
CA ALA A 188 19.21 -1.49 2.23
C ALA A 188 20.69 -1.25 1.83
N GLY A 189 21.29 -0.12 2.23
CA GLY A 189 22.68 0.22 1.96
C GLY A 189 22.91 1.04 0.69
N VAL A 190 21.85 1.53 0.04
CA VAL A 190 22.00 2.44 -1.11
C VAL A 190 22.44 3.83 -0.61
N PRO A 191 23.57 4.37 -1.09
CA PRO A 191 24.00 5.72 -0.71
C PRO A 191 23.00 6.78 -1.17
N LEU A 192 22.75 7.81 -0.35
CA LEU A 192 21.85 8.92 -0.69
C LEU A 192 22.20 9.58 -2.04
N LYS A 193 23.49 9.70 -2.36
CA LYS A 193 23.95 10.25 -3.65
C LYS A 193 23.50 9.47 -4.90
N HIS A 194 23.08 8.21 -4.75
CA HIS A 194 22.52 7.39 -5.82
C HIS A 194 20.99 7.52 -5.94
N LEU A 195 20.34 8.22 -4.99
CA LEU A 195 18.90 8.45 -4.98
C LEU A 195 18.62 9.82 -5.57
N HIS A 196 18.13 9.84 -6.80
CA HIS A 196 17.65 11.03 -7.48
C HIS A 196 16.13 11.03 -7.43
N ILE A 197 15.57 11.65 -6.39
CA ILE A 197 14.12 11.62 -6.13
C ILE A 197 13.55 13.01 -6.29
N VAL A 198 12.47 13.10 -7.06
CA VAL A 198 11.62 14.29 -7.14
C VAL A 198 10.20 13.89 -6.74
N ALA A 199 9.54 14.65 -5.86
CA ALA A 199 8.13 14.46 -5.56
C ALA A 199 7.36 15.73 -5.93
N VAL A 200 6.39 15.61 -6.85
CA VAL A 200 5.63 16.75 -7.36
C VAL A 200 4.19 16.67 -6.87
N ALA A 201 3.77 17.67 -6.11
CA ALA A 201 2.42 17.80 -5.59
C ALA A 201 1.49 18.51 -6.56
N SER A 202 0.27 18.00 -6.68
CA SER A 202 -0.83 18.60 -7.43
C SER A 202 -2.18 18.15 -6.85
N GLY A 203 -3.28 18.70 -7.38
CA GLY A 203 -4.62 18.34 -6.92
C GLY A 203 -4.78 18.54 -5.42
N GLY A 204 -5.34 17.56 -4.71
CA GLY A 204 -5.53 17.65 -3.26
C GLY A 204 -4.25 17.67 -2.44
N ALA A 205 -3.09 17.32 -3.02
CA ALA A 205 -1.81 17.42 -2.34
C ALA A 205 -1.20 18.83 -2.40
N THR A 206 -1.78 19.79 -3.12
CA THR A 206 -1.20 21.12 -3.34
C THR A 206 -0.86 21.85 -2.03
N ALA A 207 -1.72 21.70 -1.01
CA ALA A 207 -1.55 22.36 0.29
C ALA A 207 -0.26 21.96 1.04
N ILE A 208 0.39 20.84 0.71
CA ILE A 208 1.65 20.45 1.37
C ILE A 208 2.75 21.50 1.18
N ALA A 209 2.64 22.31 0.12
CA ALA A 209 3.64 23.28 -0.29
C ALA A 209 3.53 24.63 0.43
N LEU A 210 2.45 24.88 1.18
CA LEU A 210 2.24 26.17 1.81
C LEU A 210 3.17 26.39 3.00
N ASP A 211 3.59 27.63 3.22
CA ASP A 211 4.24 28.03 4.47
C ASP A 211 3.27 27.93 5.68
N ASN A 212 3.80 28.01 6.89
CA ASN A 212 2.99 27.91 8.10
C ASN A 212 1.96 29.04 8.25
N ALA A 213 2.24 30.25 7.78
CA ALA A 213 1.33 31.37 7.95
C ALA A 213 0.06 31.17 7.12
N HIS A 214 0.22 30.78 5.86
CA HIS A 214 -0.88 30.51 4.94
C HIS A 214 -1.57 29.18 5.24
N TYR A 215 -0.82 28.14 5.62
CA TYR A 215 -1.44 26.87 6.04
C TYR A 215 -2.31 27.04 7.29
N ARG A 216 -1.89 27.88 8.26
CA ARG A 216 -2.71 28.22 9.43
C ARG A 216 -3.98 28.97 9.06
N GLN A 217 -3.93 29.87 8.08
CA GLN A 217 -5.11 30.59 7.62
C GLN A 217 -6.17 29.65 7.02
N GLU A 218 -5.73 28.63 6.28
CA GLU A 218 -6.62 27.66 5.63
C GLU A 218 -7.11 26.58 6.61
N PHE A 219 -6.22 26.06 7.45
CA PHE A 219 -6.47 24.82 8.21
C PHE A 219 -6.40 24.95 9.74
N GLY A 220 -6.03 26.12 10.27
CA GLY A 220 -5.96 26.37 11.71
C GLY A 220 -4.80 25.70 12.45
N THR A 221 -3.85 25.09 11.74
CA THR A 221 -2.66 24.43 12.31
C THR A 221 -1.42 24.80 11.51
N ASP A 222 -0.23 24.64 12.08
CA ASP A 222 1.01 24.67 11.30
C ASP A 222 1.04 23.52 10.28
N ASN A 223 1.75 23.70 9.18
CA ASN A 223 1.88 22.71 8.13
C ASN A 223 2.73 21.52 8.63
N PRO A 224 2.14 20.34 8.86
CA PRO A 224 2.87 19.19 9.43
C PRO A 224 3.90 18.61 8.45
N ASN A 225 3.85 19.00 7.16
CA ASN A 225 4.74 18.48 6.12
C ASN A 225 6.10 19.18 6.12
N LEU A 226 6.20 20.44 6.55
CA LEU A 226 7.43 21.22 6.42
C LEU A 226 8.64 20.62 7.17
N PRO A 227 8.51 20.10 8.40
CA PRO A 227 9.63 19.41 9.07
C PRO A 227 10.13 18.20 8.27
N VAL A 228 9.20 17.42 7.71
CA VAL A 228 9.54 16.24 6.90
C VAL A 228 10.18 16.65 5.57
N ILE A 229 9.65 17.69 4.91
CA ILE A 229 10.22 18.26 3.68
C ILE A 229 11.65 18.73 3.92
N ALA A 230 11.92 19.37 5.07
CA ALA A 230 13.27 19.81 5.41
C ALA A 230 14.25 18.62 5.55
N GLU A 231 13.85 17.51 6.16
CA GLU A 231 14.66 16.29 6.21
C GLU A 231 14.86 15.65 4.83
N LEU A 232 13.80 15.56 4.03
CA LEU A 232 13.84 15.06 2.66
C LEU A 232 14.80 15.88 1.78
N ARG A 233 14.78 17.20 1.90
CA ARG A 233 15.68 18.10 1.17
C ARG A 233 17.13 17.92 1.59
N LYS A 234 17.40 17.76 2.90
CA LYS A 234 18.74 17.43 3.40
C LYS A 234 19.23 16.08 2.86
N ALA A 235 18.33 15.13 2.64
CA ALA A 235 18.62 13.83 2.03
C ALA A 235 18.76 13.87 0.49
N GLY A 236 18.59 15.02 -0.15
CA GLY A 236 18.73 15.19 -1.60
C GLY A 236 17.44 14.98 -2.41
N VAL A 237 16.29 14.84 -1.76
CA VAL A 237 14.99 14.76 -2.43
C VAL A 237 14.49 16.16 -2.79
N ASP A 238 14.09 16.38 -4.03
CA ASP A 238 13.42 17.62 -4.43
C ASP A 238 11.91 17.49 -4.23
N ILE A 239 11.33 18.41 -3.45
CA ILE A 239 9.88 18.50 -3.26
C ILE A 239 9.42 19.70 -4.08
N ALA A 240 8.51 19.45 -5.01
CA ALA A 240 7.99 20.44 -5.92
C ALA A 240 6.46 20.51 -5.86
N VAL A 241 5.90 21.64 -6.28
CA VAL A 241 4.46 21.85 -6.42
C VAL A 241 4.11 22.32 -7.82
N CYS A 242 2.97 21.85 -8.32
CA CYS A 242 2.39 22.26 -9.59
C CYS A 242 1.88 23.70 -9.51
N GLY A 243 2.50 24.63 -10.24
CA GLY A 243 2.08 26.04 -10.29
C GLY A 243 0.65 26.22 -10.81
N GLN A 244 0.20 25.40 -11.77
CA GLN A 244 -1.21 25.42 -12.18
C GLN A 244 -2.15 25.04 -11.05
N ALA A 245 -1.79 24.05 -10.22
CA ALA A 245 -2.61 23.64 -9.09
C ALA A 245 -2.64 24.69 -7.98
N VAL A 246 -1.51 25.38 -7.74
CA VAL A 246 -1.44 26.54 -6.84
C VAL A 246 -2.46 27.61 -7.28
N ALA A 247 -2.49 27.93 -8.58
CA ALA A 247 -3.45 28.87 -9.14
C ALA A 247 -4.91 28.37 -9.06
N GLU A 248 -5.18 27.09 -9.35
CA GLU A 248 -6.52 26.48 -9.25
C GLU A 248 -7.08 26.54 -7.83
N HIS A 249 -6.24 26.34 -6.81
CA HIS A 249 -6.62 26.48 -5.40
C HIS A 249 -6.65 27.93 -4.92
N LYS A 250 -6.28 28.90 -5.78
CA LYS A 250 -6.21 30.33 -5.48
C LYS A 250 -5.24 30.67 -4.35
N TYR A 251 -4.21 29.83 -4.15
CA TYR A 251 -3.12 30.18 -3.25
C TYR A 251 -2.22 31.21 -3.93
N PRO A 252 -1.73 32.23 -3.21
CA PRO A 252 -0.78 33.16 -3.77
C PRO A 252 0.59 32.45 -3.90
N TYR A 253 1.36 32.78 -4.94
CA TYR A 253 2.61 32.06 -5.22
C TYR A 253 3.70 32.28 -4.15
N ASP A 254 3.65 33.39 -3.41
CA ASP A 254 4.54 33.68 -2.29
C ASP A 254 4.18 32.91 -1.01
N ALA A 255 3.01 32.27 -0.95
CA ALA A 255 2.66 31.31 0.10
C ALA A 255 3.37 29.96 -0.06
N VAL A 256 3.99 29.68 -1.21
CA VAL A 256 4.78 28.46 -1.40
C VAL A 256 6.04 28.58 -0.56
N ASP A 257 6.22 27.65 0.38
CA ASP A 257 7.38 27.64 1.26
C ASP A 257 8.68 27.53 0.46
N LYS A 258 9.72 28.25 0.90
CA LYS A 258 11.01 28.34 0.19
C LYS A 258 11.73 26.99 0.04
N SER A 259 11.39 26.01 0.87
CA SER A 259 11.92 24.65 0.75
C SER A 259 11.31 23.86 -0.41
N VAL A 260 10.18 24.31 -0.97
CA VAL A 260 9.43 23.66 -2.05
C VAL A 260 9.66 24.36 -3.39
N THR A 261 10.01 23.58 -4.40
CA THR A 261 10.24 24.06 -5.76
C THR A 261 8.91 24.35 -6.46
N LEU A 262 8.68 25.59 -6.88
CA LEU A 262 7.54 25.93 -7.73
C LEU A 262 7.81 25.50 -9.18
N ALA A 263 7.11 24.47 -9.65
CA ALA A 263 7.21 23.97 -11.02
C ALA A 263 6.10 24.55 -11.90
N LEU A 264 6.32 24.60 -13.23
CA LEU A 264 5.30 25.06 -14.18
C LEU A 264 4.00 24.24 -14.04
N SER A 265 4.11 22.91 -14.09
CA SER A 265 3.01 21.98 -13.85
C SER A 265 3.54 20.60 -13.44
N ALA A 266 2.74 19.81 -12.71
CA ALA A 266 3.09 18.42 -12.45
C ALA A 266 3.16 17.59 -13.75
N LEU A 267 2.27 17.84 -14.71
CA LEU A 267 2.19 17.09 -15.96
C LEU A 267 3.49 17.20 -16.77
N THR A 268 3.95 18.44 -17.00
CA THR A 268 5.18 18.70 -17.77
C THR A 268 6.41 18.24 -17.00
N THR A 269 6.48 18.47 -15.69
CA THR A 269 7.63 18.04 -14.87
C THR A 269 7.77 16.53 -14.85
N ILE A 270 6.68 15.78 -14.67
CA ILE A 270 6.71 14.32 -14.69
C ILE A 270 7.14 13.82 -16.07
N THR A 271 6.58 14.37 -17.14
CA THR A 271 6.91 13.96 -18.52
C THR A 271 8.39 14.20 -18.82
N GLU A 272 8.91 15.36 -18.45
CA GLU A 272 10.31 15.74 -18.63
C GLU A 272 11.26 14.82 -17.83
N LEU A 273 10.91 14.51 -16.58
CA LEU A 273 11.72 13.61 -15.75
C LEU A 273 11.68 12.17 -16.29
N GLN A 274 10.54 11.69 -16.76
CA GLN A 274 10.46 10.38 -17.41
C GLN A 274 11.35 10.30 -18.65
N GLN A 275 11.41 11.36 -19.48
CA GLN A 275 12.36 11.42 -20.60
C GLN A 275 13.83 11.38 -20.14
N LYS A 276 14.13 11.90 -18.95
CA LYS A 276 15.46 11.82 -18.29
C LYS A 276 15.74 10.49 -17.57
N GLY A 277 14.87 9.49 -17.78
CA GLY A 277 14.99 8.14 -17.25
C GLY A 277 14.48 7.97 -15.82
N TYR A 278 13.62 8.86 -15.32
CA TYR A 278 12.96 8.68 -14.02
C TYR A 278 11.79 7.70 -14.15
N ALA A 279 11.68 6.78 -13.19
CA ALA A 279 10.50 5.94 -13.02
C ALA A 279 9.40 6.73 -12.30
N LEU A 280 8.20 6.78 -12.87
CA LEU A 280 7.04 7.41 -12.25
C LEU A 280 6.41 6.48 -11.19
N MET A 281 6.21 7.01 -9.99
CA MET A 281 5.47 6.40 -8.90
C MET A 281 4.25 7.27 -8.53
N PRO A 282 3.04 6.94 -9.01
CA PRO A 282 1.83 7.72 -8.71
C PRO A 282 1.27 7.39 -7.31
N LEU A 283 0.92 8.41 -6.51
CA LEU A 283 0.46 8.29 -5.11
C LEU A 283 -0.92 8.93 -4.85
#